data_AF-A0A2V8TH05-F1
#
_entry.id   AF-A0A2V8TH05-F1
#
_cell.length_a   1.000
_cell.length_b   1.000
_cell.length_c   1.000
_cell.angle_alpha   90.00
_cell.angle_beta   90.00
_cell.angle_gamma   90.00
#
_symmetry.space_group_name_H-M   'P 1'
#
loop_
_entity.id
_entity.type
_entity.pdbx_description
1 polymer ?
#
loop_
_entity_poly.entity_id
_entity_poly.type
_entity_poly.pdbx_seq_one_letter_code
_entity_poly.pdbx_strand_id
1 'polypeptide(L)'
;MLLLLAAAGSSCATQSVEQTLTLEQHSLRIPLTLEADGTVMLAERPPLVGRIDLSPILKAEGVLPGARTRANVQLMMHYGRLYVVADAFRAIWEITPRPGTTMGSYRPIPVVQDAGQEVMKDVRLSRYGSTRSSCLRLDRAGGNPVFITSQGEARDDCP
;
A
#
# COMPACT_ATOMS: atom_id res chain seq x y z
N MET A 1 25.60 64.89 36.49
CA MET A 1 25.14 63.64 37.12
C MET A 1 23.66 63.47 36.81
N LEU A 2 23.35 62.68 35.77
CA LEU A 2 22.02 62.09 35.50
C LEU A 2 22.22 61.12 34.33
N LEU A 3 22.33 59.83 34.67
CA LEU A 3 22.45 58.72 33.73
C LEU A 3 21.05 58.38 33.18
N LEU A 4 20.89 58.37 31.86
CA LEU A 4 19.75 57.76 31.18
C LEU A 4 20.17 56.36 30.71
N LEU A 5 19.68 55.35 31.43
CA LEU A 5 19.79 53.93 31.10
C LEU A 5 18.82 53.61 29.96
N ALA A 6 19.34 53.32 28.77
CA ALA A 6 18.57 52.67 27.71
C ALA A 6 18.54 51.16 27.99
N ALA A 7 17.39 50.65 28.46
CA ALA A 7 17.15 49.22 28.61
C ALA A 7 17.04 48.58 27.21
N ALA A 8 17.99 47.71 26.89
CA ALA A 8 17.91 46.83 25.73
C ALA A 8 16.77 45.82 25.97
N GLY A 9 15.66 45.99 25.25
CA GLY A 9 14.62 44.98 25.15
C GLY A 9 15.14 43.81 24.32
N SER A 10 15.70 42.78 24.96
CA SER A 10 15.90 41.47 24.34
C SER A 10 14.54 40.85 24.05
N SER A 11 14.05 41.04 22.83
CA SER A 11 12.93 40.26 22.31
C SER A 11 13.44 38.85 22.05
N CYS A 12 13.32 37.98 23.05
CA CYS A 12 13.40 36.54 22.84
C CYS A 12 12.20 36.16 21.96
N ALA A 13 12.42 36.12 20.65
CA ALA A 13 11.49 35.48 19.74
C ALA A 13 11.37 34.02 20.17
N THR A 14 10.26 33.71 20.84
CA THR A 14 9.87 32.34 21.17
C THR A 14 9.70 31.62 19.84
N GLN A 15 10.71 30.86 19.40
CA GLN A 15 10.57 29.94 18.29
C GLN A 15 9.55 28.89 18.71
N SER A 16 8.29 29.07 18.30
CA SER A 16 7.28 28.04 18.41
C SER A 16 7.74 26.90 17.51
N VAL A 17 8.33 25.87 18.10
CA VAL A 17 8.57 24.60 17.42
C VAL A 17 7.19 24.03 17.13
N GLU A 18 6.72 24.23 15.90
CA GLU A 18 5.52 23.58 15.41
C GLU A 18 5.76 22.08 15.51
N GLN A 19 5.08 21.40 16.43
CA GLN A 19 5.22 19.97 16.62
C GLN A 19 4.56 19.27 15.43
N THR A 20 5.28 19.19 14.32
CA THR A 20 4.83 18.45 13.14
C THR A 20 4.90 16.97 13.47
N LEU A 21 3.76 16.38 13.86
CA LEU A 21 3.61 14.94 13.91
C LEU A 21 3.82 14.41 12.50
N THR A 22 5.00 13.84 12.25
CA THR A 22 5.26 13.13 11.00
C THR A 22 4.50 11.82 11.09
N LEU A 23 3.37 11.72 10.40
CA LEU A 23 2.65 10.47 10.27
C LEU A 23 3.55 9.53 9.47
N GLU A 24 4.28 8.64 10.15
CA GLU A 24 4.94 7.53 9.48
C GLU A 24 3.84 6.76 8.74
N GLN A 25 3.99 6.60 7.42
CA GLN A 25 3.07 5.82 6.61
C GLN A 25 3.12 4.37 7.12
N HIS A 26 2.31 4.08 8.14
CA HIS A 26 2.10 2.75 8.66
C HIS A 26 1.55 1.93 7.50
N SER A 27 2.36 1.05 6.94
CA SER A 27 1.88 0.13 5.93
C SER A 27 0.81 -0.74 6.56
N LEU A 28 -0.44 -0.40 6.26
CA LEU A 28 -1.60 -1.10 6.77
C LEU A 28 -1.83 -2.31 5.88
N ARG A 29 -1.53 -3.50 6.40
CA ARG A 29 -1.94 -4.77 5.76
C ARG A 29 -3.36 -5.06 6.23
N ILE A 30 -4.32 -4.93 5.34
CA ILE A 30 -5.71 -5.28 5.62
C ILE A 30 -5.98 -6.65 4.98
N PRO A 31 -6.21 -7.71 5.77
CA PRO A 31 -6.80 -8.93 5.20
C PRO A 31 -8.22 -8.60 4.76
N LEU A 32 -8.57 -8.93 3.51
CA LEU A 32 -9.87 -8.61 2.95
C LEU A 32 -10.69 -9.87 2.76
N THR A 33 -11.97 -9.80 3.11
CA THR A 33 -12.96 -10.82 2.75
C THR A 33 -13.62 -10.39 1.44
N LEU A 34 -13.50 -11.24 0.41
CA LEU A 34 -14.15 -11.03 -0.88
C LEU A 34 -15.62 -11.46 -0.81
N GLU A 35 -16.50 -10.53 -1.14
CA GLU A 35 -17.94 -10.78 -1.26
C GLU A 35 -18.26 -11.51 -2.58
N ALA A 36 -19.41 -12.17 -2.62
CA ALA A 36 -19.83 -12.96 -3.78
C ALA A 36 -19.99 -12.11 -5.07
N ASP A 37 -20.23 -10.80 -4.92
CA ASP A 37 -20.33 -9.84 -6.02
C ASP A 37 -18.98 -9.29 -6.49
N GLY A 38 -17.86 -9.76 -5.91
CA GLY A 38 -16.51 -9.32 -6.27
C GLY A 38 -16.00 -8.10 -5.50
N THR A 39 -16.73 -7.64 -4.48
CA THR A 39 -16.35 -6.45 -3.72
C THR A 39 -15.69 -6.78 -2.38
N VAL A 40 -14.91 -5.82 -1.86
CA VAL A 40 -14.22 -5.94 -0.57
C VAL A 40 -14.46 -4.70 0.29
N MET A 41 -14.67 -4.91 1.59
CA MET A 41 -14.77 -3.83 2.58
C MET A 41 -13.41 -3.53 3.22
N LEU A 42 -13.04 -2.26 3.24
CA LEU A 42 -11.88 -1.78 3.98
C LEU A 42 -12.32 -1.45 5.41
N ALA A 43 -12.16 -2.41 6.33
CA ALA A 43 -12.39 -2.29 7.79
C ALA A 43 -13.80 -1.85 8.28
N GLU A 44 -14.18 -2.26 9.50
CA GLU A 44 -15.46 -1.88 10.14
C GLU A 44 -15.35 -0.61 11.02
N ARG A 45 -14.14 -0.11 11.30
CA ARG A 45 -13.90 1.11 12.10
C ARG A 45 -12.73 1.95 11.52
N PRO A 46 -12.76 3.29 11.66
CA PRO A 46 -11.89 4.20 10.89
C PRO A 46 -10.39 3.99 11.19
N PRO A 47 -9.48 4.26 10.23
CA PRO A 47 -9.48 5.48 9.39
C PRO A 47 -9.79 5.30 7.89
N LEU A 48 -10.14 4.10 7.42
CA LEU A 48 -10.51 3.86 6.01
C LEU A 48 -11.89 3.20 6.01
N VAL A 49 -12.90 3.87 5.49
CA VAL A 49 -14.22 3.29 5.21
C VAL A 49 -14.42 3.41 3.70
N GLY A 50 -14.50 2.28 3.00
CA GLY A 50 -14.65 2.28 1.55
C GLY A 50 -14.87 0.87 1.01
N ARG A 51 -15.49 0.81 -0.16
CA ARG A 51 -15.67 -0.43 -0.93
C ARG A 51 -14.84 -0.33 -2.19
N ILE A 52 -14.05 -1.37 -2.48
CA ILE A 52 -13.36 -1.51 -3.75
C ILE A 52 -14.01 -2.67 -4.51
N ASP A 53 -14.36 -2.44 -5.77
CA ASP A 53 -14.79 -3.50 -6.68
C ASP A 53 -13.54 -4.12 -7.35
N LEU A 54 -13.26 -5.38 -7.04
CA LEU A 54 -12.12 -6.11 -7.61
C LEU A 54 -12.53 -6.97 -8.83
N SER A 55 -13.79 -6.95 -9.24
CA SER A 55 -14.29 -7.76 -10.36
C SER A 55 -13.46 -7.62 -11.64
N PRO A 56 -13.00 -6.42 -12.06
CA PRO A 56 -12.15 -6.29 -13.25
C PRO A 56 -10.81 -7.01 -13.10
N ILE A 57 -10.21 -6.97 -11.91
CA ILE A 57 -8.93 -7.64 -11.59
C ILE A 57 -9.13 -9.15 -11.55
N LEU A 58 -10.17 -9.63 -10.88
CA LEU A 58 -10.50 -11.06 -10.81
C LEU A 58 -10.72 -11.64 -12.22
N LYS A 59 -11.46 -10.93 -13.08
CA LYS A 59 -11.67 -11.31 -14.47
C LYS A 59 -10.35 -11.39 -15.25
N ALA A 60 -9.44 -10.45 -15.05
CA ALA A 60 -8.12 -10.47 -15.69
C ALA A 60 -7.24 -11.63 -15.19
N GLU A 61 -7.41 -12.05 -13.94
CA GLU A 61 -6.74 -13.23 -13.37
C GLU A 61 -7.44 -14.55 -13.72
N GLY A 62 -8.61 -14.51 -14.39
CA GLY A 62 -9.40 -15.71 -14.69
C GLY A 62 -10.08 -16.33 -13.47
N VAL A 63 -10.21 -15.57 -12.38
CA VAL A 63 -10.87 -15.97 -11.14
C VAL A 63 -12.34 -15.56 -11.22
N LEU A 64 -13.26 -16.51 -11.03
CA LEU A 64 -14.70 -16.25 -11.03
C LEU A 64 -15.19 -15.87 -9.62
N PRO A 65 -15.85 -14.70 -9.44
CA PRO A 65 -16.53 -14.36 -8.19
C PRO A 65 -17.59 -15.42 -7.84
N GLY A 66 -17.70 -15.79 -6.56
CA GLY A 66 -18.69 -16.77 -6.09
C GLY A 66 -18.30 -18.25 -6.24
N ALA A 67 -17.20 -18.57 -6.93
CA ALA A 67 -16.57 -19.88 -6.77
C ALA A 67 -16.08 -20.00 -5.31
N ARG A 68 -16.17 -21.20 -4.70
CA ARG A 68 -15.80 -21.47 -3.29
C ARG A 68 -14.33 -21.19 -2.92
N THR A 69 -13.59 -20.48 -3.76
CA THR A 69 -12.32 -19.85 -3.47
C THR A 69 -12.54 -18.70 -2.49
N ARG A 70 -12.35 -18.98 -1.20
CA ARG A 70 -11.91 -17.96 -0.23
C ARG A 70 -10.49 -17.55 -0.64
N ALA A 71 -10.36 -16.76 -1.71
CA ALA A 71 -9.08 -16.22 -2.09
C ALA A 71 -8.60 -15.32 -0.95
N ASN A 72 -7.42 -15.61 -0.40
CA ASN A 72 -6.84 -14.78 0.65
C ASN A 72 -6.35 -13.48 0.02
N VAL A 73 -7.26 -12.51 -0.12
CA VAL A 73 -6.96 -11.20 -0.72
C VAL A 73 -6.26 -10.34 0.33
N GLN A 74 -5.10 -9.81 -0.05
CA GLN A 74 -4.34 -8.87 0.76
C GLN A 74 -4.26 -7.53 0.06
N LEU A 75 -4.55 -6.49 0.82
CA LEU A 75 -4.34 -5.12 0.41
C LEU A 75 -3.30 -4.47 1.31
N MET A 76 -2.37 -3.75 0.69
CA MET A 76 -1.39 -2.93 1.41
C MET A 76 -1.25 -1.57 0.75
N MET A 77 -1.24 -0.52 1.55
CA MET A 77 -0.92 0.82 1.08
C MET A 77 0.58 1.06 1.16
N HIS A 78 1.18 1.49 0.05
CA HIS A 78 2.58 1.91 0.01
C HIS A 78 2.79 3.01 -1.04
N TYR A 79 3.66 3.98 -0.76
CA TYR A 79 3.93 5.13 -1.65
C TYR A 79 2.67 5.89 -2.15
N GLY A 80 1.62 5.96 -1.33
CA GLY A 80 0.34 6.58 -1.72
C GLY A 80 -0.47 5.78 -2.74
N ARG A 81 -0.06 4.54 -3.04
CA ARG A 81 -0.75 3.59 -3.92
C ARG A 81 -1.24 2.39 -3.14
N LEU A 82 -2.23 1.71 -3.70
CA LEU A 82 -2.84 0.51 -3.14
C LEU A 82 -2.31 -0.71 -3.91
N TYR A 83 -1.81 -1.71 -3.20
CA TYR A 83 -1.31 -2.95 -3.79
C TYR A 83 -2.19 -4.11 -3.36
N VAL A 84 -2.76 -4.80 -4.35
CA VAL A 84 -3.63 -5.97 -4.16
C VAL A 84 -2.94 -7.21 -4.67
N VAL A 85 -2.97 -8.27 -3.87
CA VAL A 85 -2.58 -9.61 -4.30
C VAL A 85 -3.52 -10.63 -3.66
N ALA A 86 -3.69 -11.78 -4.31
CA ALA A 86 -4.37 -12.91 -3.71
C ALA A 86 -3.70 -14.21 -4.13
N ASP A 87 -4.00 -15.28 -3.41
CA ASP A 87 -3.78 -16.61 -3.95
C ASP A 87 -4.52 -16.75 -5.29
N ALA A 88 -3.97 -17.57 -6.18
CA ALA A 88 -4.40 -17.74 -7.56
C ALA A 88 -4.07 -16.58 -8.53
N PHE A 89 -3.54 -15.43 -8.06
CA PHE A 89 -3.13 -14.35 -8.95
C PHE A 89 -1.80 -14.66 -9.65
N ARG A 90 -1.58 -14.03 -10.81
CA ARG A 90 -0.31 -14.06 -11.56
C ARG A 90 0.48 -12.76 -11.41
N ALA A 91 -0.16 -11.69 -10.97
CA ALA A 91 0.45 -10.38 -10.76
C ALA A 91 0.13 -9.79 -9.38
N ILE A 92 0.93 -8.81 -8.97
CA ILE A 92 0.49 -7.80 -7.99
C ILE A 92 -0.26 -6.72 -8.77
N TRP A 93 -1.38 -6.25 -8.26
CA TRP A 93 -2.15 -5.19 -8.88
C TRP A 93 -1.93 -3.88 -8.14
N GLU A 94 -1.40 -2.89 -8.85
CA GLU A 94 -1.27 -1.53 -8.35
C GLU A 94 -2.53 -0.74 -8.71
N ILE A 95 -3.21 -0.19 -7.71
CA ILE A 95 -4.37 0.67 -7.84
C ILE A 95 -3.96 2.08 -7.40
N THR A 96 -4.16 3.04 -8.29
CA THR A 96 -3.93 4.48 -8.02
C THR A 96 -5.28 5.18 -7.95
N PRO A 97 -5.75 5.57 -6.75
CA PRO A 97 -6.97 6.35 -6.60
C PRO A 97 -6.87 7.70 -7.32
N ARG A 98 -7.96 8.15 -7.93
CA ARG A 98 -8.07 9.51 -8.46
C ARG A 98 -8.55 10.44 -7.34
N PRO A 99 -7.78 11.49 -6.96
CA PRO A 99 -8.19 12.40 -5.92
C PRO A 99 -9.55 13.05 -6.18
N GLY A 100 -10.39 13.15 -5.15
CA GLY A 100 -11.71 13.79 -5.23
C GLY A 100 -12.80 12.97 -5.94
N THR A 101 -12.54 11.72 -6.32
CA THR A 101 -13.55 10.85 -6.96
C THR A 101 -13.58 9.45 -6.32
N THR A 102 -14.57 8.65 -6.70
CA THR A 102 -14.68 7.23 -6.34
C THR A 102 -13.98 6.30 -7.36
N MET A 103 -13.17 6.86 -8.26
CA MET A 103 -12.51 6.12 -9.33
C MET A 103 -11.02 5.93 -9.06
N GLY A 104 -10.43 4.89 -9.64
CA GLY A 104 -8.99 4.68 -9.68
C GLY A 104 -8.56 4.00 -10.97
N SER A 105 -7.31 4.19 -11.36
CA SER A 105 -6.66 3.38 -12.40
C SER A 105 -5.98 2.18 -11.77
N TYR A 106 -5.87 1.08 -12.50
CA TYR A 106 -5.16 -0.11 -12.05
C TYR A 106 -4.26 -0.66 -13.15
N ARG A 107 -3.13 -1.26 -12.76
CA ARG A 107 -2.22 -1.97 -13.67
C ARG A 107 -1.62 -3.21 -13.01
N PRO A 108 -1.35 -4.27 -13.77
CA PRO A 108 -0.62 -5.42 -13.27
C PRO A 108 0.88 -5.11 -13.17
N ILE A 109 1.51 -5.58 -12.11
CA ILE A 109 2.95 -5.67 -11.95
C ILE A 109 3.31 -7.16 -12.03
N PRO A 110 3.95 -7.61 -13.10
CA PRO A 110 4.28 -9.02 -13.28
C PRO A 110 5.32 -9.45 -12.23
N VAL A 111 5.01 -10.51 -11.49
CA VAL A 111 5.89 -11.11 -10.48
C VAL A 111 6.19 -12.59 -10.74
N VAL A 112 5.56 -13.16 -11.76
CA VAL A 112 5.83 -14.50 -12.30
C VAL A 112 6.54 -14.29 -13.65
N GLN A 113 7.78 -14.79 -13.77
CA GLN A 113 8.61 -14.56 -14.96
C GLN A 113 8.32 -15.54 -16.11
N ASP A 114 7.73 -16.71 -15.83
CA ASP A 114 7.49 -17.73 -16.86
C ASP A 114 6.04 -17.84 -17.30
N ALA A 115 5.87 -17.87 -18.64
CA ALA A 115 4.61 -17.99 -19.36
C ALA A 115 3.88 -19.35 -19.22
N GLY A 116 4.26 -20.17 -18.21
CA GLY A 116 3.75 -21.52 -17.95
C GLY A 116 2.80 -21.68 -16.75
N GLN A 117 2.45 -20.57 -16.07
CA GLN A 117 1.36 -20.44 -15.09
C GLN A 117 1.35 -21.43 -13.91
N GLU A 118 2.26 -21.23 -12.95
CA GLU A 118 1.88 -21.50 -11.56
C GLU A 118 1.32 -20.22 -10.95
N VAL A 119 0.04 -20.28 -10.61
CA VAL A 119 -0.62 -19.22 -9.86
C VAL A 119 0.02 -19.09 -8.48
N MET A 120 0.06 -17.87 -7.92
CA MET A 120 0.67 -17.68 -6.61
C MET A 120 -0.12 -18.39 -5.50
N LYS A 121 0.59 -18.91 -4.50
CA LYS A 121 0.05 -19.56 -3.30
C LYS A 121 0.77 -19.04 -2.06
N ASP A 122 0.06 -19.04 -0.94
CA ASP A 122 0.54 -18.57 0.37
C ASP A 122 1.16 -17.17 0.28
N VAL A 123 0.50 -16.28 -0.47
CA VAL A 123 1.04 -14.93 -0.71
C VAL A 123 1.07 -14.11 0.57
N ARG A 124 2.09 -13.27 0.73
CA ARG A 124 2.18 -12.31 1.84
C ARG A 124 2.79 -11.00 1.38
N LEU A 125 2.03 -9.91 1.52
CA LEU A 125 2.56 -8.56 1.38
C LEU A 125 3.12 -8.07 2.72
N SER A 126 4.28 -7.45 2.65
CA SER A 126 4.93 -6.79 3.79
C SER A 126 5.73 -5.58 3.35
N ARG A 127 6.08 -4.71 4.30
CA ARG A 127 7.06 -3.65 4.08
C ARG A 127 8.45 -4.20 4.38
N TYR A 128 9.40 -3.93 3.50
CA TYR A 128 10.80 -4.29 3.71
C TYR A 128 11.68 -3.05 3.61
N GLY A 129 12.65 -2.90 4.52
CA GLY A 129 13.55 -1.75 4.58
C GLY A 129 13.29 -0.82 5.76
N SER A 130 13.89 0.37 5.72
CA SER A 130 13.86 1.40 6.75
C SER A 130 12.76 2.43 6.53
N THR A 131 12.57 3.36 7.47
CA THR A 131 11.70 4.53 7.28
C THR A 131 12.13 5.45 6.13
N ARG A 132 13.41 5.46 5.75
CA ARG A 132 13.96 6.34 4.69
C ARG A 132 14.00 5.69 3.31
N SER A 133 14.19 4.38 3.25
CA SER A 133 14.09 3.57 2.04
C SER A 133 13.41 2.26 2.40
N SER A 134 12.24 2.02 1.80
CA SER A 134 11.53 0.75 1.94
C SER A 134 10.90 0.38 0.63
N CYS A 135 10.74 -0.92 0.39
CA CYS A 135 9.99 -1.51 -0.71
C CYS A 135 8.77 -2.27 -0.18
N LEU A 136 7.82 -2.55 -1.07
CA LEU A 136 6.82 -3.57 -0.84
C LEU A 136 7.47 -4.93 -1.15
N ARG A 137 7.43 -5.87 -0.21
CA ARG A 137 7.91 -7.23 -0.38
C ARG A 137 6.73 -8.17 -0.54
N LEU A 138 6.78 -9.00 -1.58
CA LEU A 138 5.92 -10.14 -1.78
C LEU A 138 6.69 -11.42 -1.48
N ASP A 139 6.22 -12.17 -0.49
CA ASP A 139 6.59 -13.57 -0.27
C ASP A 139 5.51 -14.48 -0.86
N ARG A 140 5.91 -15.64 -1.38
CA ARG A 140 5.02 -16.66 -1.95
C ARG A 140 5.64 -18.05 -1.79
N ALA A 141 4.81 -19.09 -1.71
CA ALA A 141 5.30 -20.46 -1.68
C ALA A 141 6.12 -20.79 -2.94
N GLY A 142 7.26 -21.47 -2.75
CA GLY A 142 8.08 -21.98 -3.86
C GLY A 142 8.87 -20.94 -4.66
N GLY A 143 8.88 -19.66 -4.25
CA GLY A 143 9.59 -18.59 -4.95
C GLY A 143 10.45 -17.71 -4.04
N ASN A 144 11.44 -17.05 -4.61
CA ASN A 144 12.18 -15.98 -3.93
C ASN A 144 11.26 -14.76 -3.71
N PRO A 145 11.53 -13.97 -2.65
CA PRO A 145 10.81 -12.72 -2.44
C PRO A 145 10.98 -11.78 -3.63
N VAL A 146 9.90 -11.09 -4.00
CA VAL A 146 9.92 -10.05 -5.03
C VAL A 146 9.68 -8.70 -4.36
N PHE A 147 10.42 -7.69 -4.77
CA PHE A 147 10.34 -6.33 -4.23
C PHE A 147 9.74 -5.39 -5.25
N ILE A 148 8.72 -4.61 -4.85
CA ILE A 148 8.17 -3.52 -5.65
C ILE A 148 8.72 -2.19 -5.13
N THR A 149 9.41 -1.49 -6.01
CA THR A 149 10.05 -0.20 -5.71
C THR A 149 9.07 0.97 -5.74
N SER A 150 9.54 2.16 -5.37
CA SER A 150 8.77 3.41 -5.47
C SER A 150 8.34 3.78 -6.90
N GLN A 151 9.04 3.24 -7.90
CA GLN A 151 8.72 3.36 -9.32
C GLN A 151 7.62 2.37 -9.75
N GLY A 152 7.26 1.42 -8.88
CA GLY A 152 6.29 0.38 -9.15
C GLY A 152 6.84 -0.69 -10.12
N GLU A 153 8.13 -0.98 -10.00
CA GLU A 153 8.84 -2.03 -10.75
C GLU A 153 9.11 -3.23 -9.84
N ALA A 154 8.95 -4.44 -10.36
CA ALA A 154 9.32 -5.67 -9.67
C ALA A 154 10.82 -5.94 -9.81
N ARG A 155 11.48 -6.27 -8.69
CA ARG A 155 12.91 -6.54 -8.60
C ARG A 155 13.20 -7.71 -7.66
N ASP A 156 14.37 -8.31 -7.82
CA ASP A 156 14.88 -9.36 -6.93
C ASP A 156 15.55 -8.76 -5.66
N ASP A 157 15.79 -7.45 -5.66
CA ASP A 157 16.41 -6.69 -4.57
C ASP A 157 15.63 -5.40 -4.23
N CYS A 158 15.74 -4.95 -2.97
CA CYS A 158 15.25 -3.64 -2.55
C CYS A 158 16.43 -2.67 -2.40
N PRO A 159 16.49 -1.59 -3.21
CA PRO A 159 17.60 -0.63 -3.21
C PRO A 159 17.63 0.32 -1.99
#